data_AF-A0A2K9LK37-F1
#
_entry.id   AF-A0A2K9LK37-F1
#
_cell.length_a   1.000
_cell.length_b   1.000
_cell.length_c   1.000
_cell.angle_alpha   90.00
_cell.angle_beta   90.00
_cell.angle_gamma   90.00
#
_symmetry.space_group_name_H-M   'P 1'
#
loop_
_entity.id
_entity.type
_entity.pdbx_description
1 polymer ?
#
loop_
_entity_poly.entity_id
_entity_poly.type
_entity_poly.pdbx_seq_one_letter_code
_entity_poly.pdbx_strand_id
1 'polypeptide(L)' 'MSYNNHTDTDNSNDDSSNVITFDDGRDRSLSSRETERRRLEEDMKQFLSGGGEIKQIEKDLRTDPPRKPESNYGSRPI' A
#
# COMPACT_ATOMS: atom_id res chain seq x y z
N MET A 1 34.92 0.90 10.09
CA MET A 1 33.58 0.27 10.08
C MET A 1 33.43 -0.51 8.79
N SER A 2 33.40 -1.84 8.86
CA SER A 2 33.19 -2.72 7.71
C SER A 2 31.77 -3.27 7.81
N TYR A 3 30.92 -2.97 6.84
CA TYR A 3 29.62 -3.61 6.69
C TYR A 3 29.70 -4.53 5.51
N ASN A 4 29.54 -5.83 5.75
CA ASN A 4 29.11 -6.82 4.77
C ASN A 4 28.65 -8.07 5.51
N ASN A 5 27.37 -8.43 5.33
CA ASN A 5 26.93 -9.79 5.08
C ASN A 5 25.54 -9.71 4.46
N HIS A 6 25.55 -9.81 3.13
CA HIS A 6 24.42 -10.07 2.26
C HIS A 6 24.14 -11.58 2.31
N THR A 7 22.90 -11.98 2.56
CA THR A 7 22.43 -13.32 2.21
C THR A 7 21.10 -13.18 1.51
N ASP A 8 21.15 -13.34 0.19
CA ASP A 8 20.01 -13.63 -0.65
C ASP A 8 19.39 -14.97 -0.19
N THR A 9 18.11 -14.96 0.09
CA THR A 9 17.31 -16.19 0.10
C THR A 9 15.99 -15.83 -0.54
N ASP A 10 15.93 -16.07 -1.85
CA ASP A 10 14.74 -15.92 -2.67
C ASP A 10 13.94 -17.24 -2.70
N ASN A 11 12.63 -17.05 -2.74
CA ASN A 11 11.59 -17.97 -3.20
C ASN A 11 11.10 -19.08 -2.27
N SER A 12 9.93 -18.81 -1.67
CA SER A 12 8.88 -19.82 -1.49
C SER A 12 7.53 -19.13 -1.63
N ASN A 13 6.81 -19.50 -2.69
CA ASN A 13 5.37 -19.30 -2.86
C ASN A 13 4.67 -19.58 -1.54
N ASP A 14 3.90 -18.64 -0.98
CA ASP A 14 2.97 -18.97 0.09
C ASP A 14 1.56 -18.48 -0.24
N ASP A 15 0.73 -19.51 -0.21
CA ASP A 15 -0.69 -19.54 -0.43
C ASP A 15 -1.38 -18.75 0.68
N SER A 16 -2.54 -18.25 0.32
CA SER A 16 -3.52 -17.61 1.19
C SER A 16 -3.81 -18.38 2.48
N SER A 17 -2.98 -18.16 3.51
CA SER A 17 -3.29 -18.57 4.87
C SER A 17 -2.79 -17.53 5.86
N ASN A 18 -3.64 -17.20 6.83
CA ASN A 18 -3.44 -16.15 7.81
C ASN A 18 -2.27 -16.50 8.75
N VAL A 19 -1.03 -16.31 8.30
CA VAL A 19 0.19 -16.47 9.10
C VAL A 19 0.22 -15.33 10.11
N ILE A 20 0.05 -15.67 11.39
CA ILE A 20 0.39 -14.78 12.50
C ILE A 20 1.91 -14.61 12.44
N THR A 21 2.36 -13.58 11.73
CA THR A 21 3.77 -13.18 11.71
C THR A 21 4.11 -12.67 13.11
N PHE A 22 4.84 -13.47 13.88
CA PHE A 22 5.42 -13.04 15.13
C PHE A 22 6.39 -11.91 14.82
N ASP A 23 6.02 -10.70 15.19
CA ASP A 23 6.79 -9.49 15.00
C ASP A 23 8.02 -9.50 15.92
N ASP A 24 9.04 -10.26 15.50
CA ASP A 24 10.30 -10.48 16.22
C ASP A 24 11.26 -9.27 16.10
N GLY A 25 10.75 -8.09 15.73
CA GLY A 25 11.52 -6.85 15.63
C GLY A 25 12.51 -6.78 14.45
N ARG A 26 12.83 -7.91 13.81
CA ARG A 26 13.69 -7.97 12.61
C ARG A 26 13.06 -7.18 11.45
N ASP A 27 11.74 -7.25 11.31
CA ASP A 27 10.95 -6.54 10.28
C ASP A 27 10.74 -5.05 10.60
N ARG A 28 11.01 -4.64 11.84
CA ARG A 28 10.98 -3.24 12.27
C ARG A 28 12.29 -2.51 12.01
N SER A 29 13.35 -3.23 11.60
CA SER A 29 14.63 -2.62 11.28
C SER A 29 14.56 -1.83 9.97
N LEU A 30 15.20 -0.65 9.93
CA LEU A 30 15.24 0.19 8.73
C LEU A 30 15.88 -0.52 7.52
N SER A 31 16.76 -1.51 7.80
CA SER A 31 17.41 -2.37 6.82
C SER A 31 16.49 -3.43 6.22
N SER A 32 15.51 -3.95 6.98
CA SER A 32 14.56 -4.96 6.45
C SER A 32 13.68 -4.36 5.34
N ARG A 33 13.29 -3.08 5.49
CA ARG A 33 12.52 -2.33 4.48
C ARG A 33 13.36 -1.61 3.43
N GLU A 34 14.68 -1.81 3.39
CA GLU A 34 15.56 -1.08 2.47
C GLU A 34 15.31 -1.47 1.01
N THR A 35 15.01 -2.73 0.75
CA THR A 35 14.65 -3.23 -0.59
C THR A 35 13.35 -2.60 -1.09
N GLU A 36 12.32 -2.60 -0.25
CA GLU A 36 11.03 -1.96 -0.53
C GLU A 36 11.18 -0.44 -0.73
N ARG A 37 11.99 0.21 0.11
CA ARG A 37 12.30 1.65 -0.02
C ARG A 37 12.95 1.96 -1.35
N ARG A 38 13.98 1.20 -1.75
CA ARG A 38 14.67 1.39 -3.03
C ARG A 38 13.73 1.22 -4.21
N ARG A 39 12.91 0.17 -4.19
CA ARG A 39 11.89 -0.07 -5.23
C ARG A 39 10.91 1.09 -5.33
N LEU A 40 10.39 1.56 -4.20
CA LEU A 40 9.48 2.71 -4.16
C LEU A 40 10.15 3.99 -4.70
N GLU A 41 11.43 4.23 -4.38
CA GLU A 41 12.18 5.37 -4.91
C GLU A 41 12.38 5.31 -6.42
N GLU A 42 12.64 4.13 -6.98
CA GLU A 42 12.74 3.92 -8.42
C GLU A 42 11.38 4.16 -9.11
N ASP A 43 10.31 3.59 -8.57
CA ASP A 43 8.95 3.77 -9.09
C ASP A 43 8.52 5.25 -9.03
N MET A 44 8.82 5.95 -7.94
CA MET A 44 8.58 7.40 -7.80
C MET A 44 9.35 8.20 -8.86
N LYS A 45 10.63 7.90 -9.08
CA LYS A 45 11.45 8.58 -10.11
C LYS A 45 10.87 8.37 -11.50
N GLN A 46 10.48 7.14 -11.83
CA GLN A 46 9.86 6.82 -13.12
C GLN A 46 8.54 7.59 -13.29
N PHE A 47 7.67 7.59 -12.28
CA PHE A 47 6.40 8.31 -12.30
C PHE A 47 6.59 9.82 -12.54
N LEU A 48 7.50 10.46 -11.81
CA LEU A 48 7.78 11.88 -11.95
C LEU A 48 8.43 12.20 -13.31
N SER A 49 9.36 11.35 -13.78
CA SER A 49 10.02 11.53 -15.09
C SER A 49 9.06 11.33 -16.27
N GLY A 50 8.04 10.48 -16.10
CA GLY A 50 6.98 10.24 -17.09
C GLY A 50 5.95 11.36 -17.17
N GLY A 51 6.11 12.45 -16.41
CA GLY A 51 5.16 13.57 -16.36
C GLY A 51 4.02 13.38 -15.36
N GLY A 52 4.11 12.38 -14.48
CA GLY A 52 3.23 12.26 -13.32
C GLY A 52 3.52 13.34 -12.27
N GLU A 53 2.49 13.77 -11.55
CA GLU A 53 2.59 14.80 -10.50
C GLU A 53 1.97 14.28 -9.20
N ILE A 54 2.60 14.59 -8.06
CA ILE A 54 2.07 14.28 -6.74
C ILE A 54 1.09 15.37 -6.34
N LYS A 55 -0.18 15.01 -6.17
CA LYS A 55 -1.24 15.94 -5.75
C LYS A 55 -1.51 15.81 -4.26
N GLN A 56 -1.50 16.93 -3.56
CA GLN A 56 -1.95 16.99 -2.18
C GLN A 56 -3.50 17.04 -2.15
N ILE A 57 -4.12 16.12 -1.41
CA ILE A 57 -5.57 16.02 -1.28
C ILE A 57 -5.96 16.44 0.14
N GLU A 58 -7.00 17.26 0.25
CA GLU A 58 -7.57 17.66 1.55
C GLU A 58 -8.29 16.49 2.23
N LYS A 59 -8.28 16.48 3.57
CA LYS A 59 -8.80 15.36 4.37
C LYS A 59 -10.27 15.05 4.12
N ASP A 60 -11.07 16.05 3.75
CA ASP A 60 -12.52 15.93 3.59
C ASP A 60 -12.96 15.90 2.11
N LEU A 61 -12.01 15.73 1.17
CA LEU A 61 -12.36 15.61 -0.24
C LEU A 61 -12.94 14.23 -0.54
N ARG A 62 -14.26 14.18 -0.71
CA ARG A 62 -14.94 13.00 -1.27
C ARG A 62 -15.09 13.19 -2.78
N THR A 63 -14.45 12.34 -3.55
CA THR A 63 -14.53 12.35 -5.03
C THR A 63 -15.87 11.82 -5.53
N ASP A 64 -16.58 11.03 -4.72
CA ASP A 64 -17.89 10.50 -5.08
C ASP A 64 -18.99 11.51 -4.72
N PRO A 65 -19.78 12.01 -5.68
CA PRO A 65 -20.92 12.86 -5.39
C PRO A 65 -21.96 12.12 -4.53
N PRO A 66 -22.76 12.83 -3.72
CA PRO A 66 -23.84 12.21 -2.97
C PRO A 66 -24.80 11.48 -3.93
N ARG A 67 -25.00 10.18 -3.70
CA ARG A 67 -25.91 9.36 -4.51
C ARG A 67 -27.34 9.88 -4.38
N LYS A 68 -28.07 9.89 -5.49
CA LYS A 68 -29.49 10.26 -5.51
C LYS A 68 -30.27 9.37 -4.52
N PRO A 69 -31.20 9.93 -3.74
CA PRO A 69 -32.05 9.12 -2.87
C PRO A 69 -32.96 8.24 -3.73
N GLU A 70 -32.96 6.93 -3.45
CA GLU A 70 -33.95 6.02 -4.03
C GLU A 70 -35.27 6.18 -3.25
N SER A 71 -36.36 6.53 -3.96
CA SER A 71 -37.68 6.65 -3.36
C SER A 71 -38.32 5.26 -3.23
N ASN A 72 -38.08 4.59 -2.09
CA ASN A 72 -38.74 3.33 -1.75
C ASN A 72 -40.09 3.53 -1.03
N TYR A 73 -40.58 4.77 -0.93
CA TYR A 73 -41.86 5.08 -0.28
C TYR A 73 -43.02 4.52 -1.12
N GLY A 74 -43.92 3.75 -0.48
CA GLY A 74 -45.08 3.13 -1.15
C GLY A 74 -44.81 1.80 -1.87
N SER A 75 -43.60 1.24 -1.77
CA SER A 75 -43.26 -0.10 -2.31
C SER A 75 -43.85 -1.27 -1.51
N ARG A 76 -44.40 -0.98 -0.33
CA ARG A 76 -45.10 -1.95 0.53
C ARG A 76 -46.60 -1.69 0.41
N PRO A 77 -47.42 -2.70 0.07
CA PRO A 77 -48.87 -2.56 0.11
C PRO A 77 -49.32 -2.26 1.54
N ILE A 78 -50.31 -1.37 1.65
CA ILE A 78 -51.02 -1.01 2.89
C ILE A 78 -52.09 -2.05 3.24
#